data_AF-A0A085ZLV1-F1
#
_entry.id   AF-A0A085ZLV1-F1
#
_cell.length_a   1.000
_cell.length_b   1.000
_cell.length_c   1.000
_cell.angle_alpha   90.00
_cell.angle_beta   90.00
_cell.angle_gamma   90.00
#
_symmetry.space_group_name_H-M   'P 1'
#
loop_
_entity.id
_entity.type
_entity.pdbx_description
1 polymer ?
#
loop_
_entity_poly.entity_id
_entity_poly.type
_entity_poly.pdbx_seq_one_letter_code
_entity_poly.pdbx_strand_id
1 'polypeptide(L)'
;MNLKKSSLILLSAILILFYSCQDEKKSKHKKTHTNEIATIEPVEETFETDVEVTDSINETEETTEEEPEGVVLEEIQSNFLKKLIKEEIGEQKYDHLQTEKSPYSVHFPVEGDSYSVSYSIVEERDFNKDSIMDYVVDISSEGMLGGNANTNQRYVYYIMKDEIDYKEEHTVLGYAPFSYNIIDEAKFQYDKFKVKISQNFRTYSTNDVKSTSLSFVYKDGNLYEESYLTYCKMAKLQSKTIFKDLPDVSKRVRSIEWHNYTETIEETYKKGDTMVSASLGGCDNLSLSFDTEYKVAKNKMKDTKFRKETSLKFLNFLAANTQFSKAINVMKNYYAKKPIDDEYVKTVKGYEFRILIQNNEERKNKLRFLVQIDKIDNPYQTENWEITTRNKKPRVEEEY
;
A
#
# COMPACT_ATOMS: atom_id res chain seq x y z
N MET A 1 -23.61 -23.01 66.56
CA MET A 1 -24.74 -22.66 65.66
C MET A 1 -24.12 -22.08 64.40
N ASN A 2 -23.83 -22.76 63.29
CA ASN A 2 -24.41 -23.91 62.58
C ASN A 2 -25.87 -23.71 62.14
N LEU A 3 -26.06 -23.37 60.85
CA LEU A 3 -27.10 -23.82 59.92
C LEU A 3 -26.86 -23.13 58.54
N LYS A 4 -26.17 -23.80 57.61
CA LYS A 4 -26.65 -24.55 56.41
C LYS A 4 -26.71 -23.66 55.15
N LYS A 5 -25.90 -23.91 54.09
CA LYS A 5 -26.04 -24.95 53.02
C LYS A 5 -27.40 -24.82 52.30
N SER A 6 -27.59 -24.95 50.99
CA SER A 6 -26.82 -25.36 49.80
C SER A 6 -27.88 -25.61 48.70
N SER A 7 -27.49 -25.78 47.44
CA SER A 7 -28.28 -26.37 46.32
C SER A 7 -29.16 -25.35 45.56
N LEU A 8 -29.11 -25.24 44.23
CA LEU A 8 -29.36 -26.34 43.29
C LEU A 8 -28.67 -26.10 41.92
N ILE A 9 -28.03 -27.17 41.46
CA ILE A 9 -27.37 -27.39 40.18
C ILE A 9 -28.42 -27.92 39.17
N LEU A 10 -28.22 -27.63 37.88
CA LEU A 10 -28.76 -28.31 36.69
C LEU A 10 -30.29 -28.36 36.50
N LEU A 11 -30.75 -27.81 35.36
CA LEU A 11 -31.67 -28.52 34.46
C LEU A 11 -31.64 -27.87 33.05
N SER A 12 -31.01 -28.61 32.12
CA SER A 12 -31.57 -28.99 30.80
C SER A 12 -31.93 -27.86 29.82
N ALA A 13 -31.20 -27.61 28.74
CA ALA A 13 -30.94 -28.51 27.59
C ALA A 13 -32.21 -29.18 27.02
N ILE A 14 -32.48 -28.87 25.75
CA ILE A 14 -33.27 -29.62 24.75
C ILE A 14 -34.76 -29.25 24.63
N LEU A 15 -35.07 -28.44 23.61
CA LEU A 15 -36.09 -28.69 22.58
C LEU A 15 -35.93 -27.59 21.48
N ILE A 16 -35.17 -27.78 20.40
CA ILE A 16 -35.38 -28.63 19.21
C ILE A 16 -36.50 -28.12 18.28
N LEU A 17 -36.03 -27.62 17.12
CA LEU A 17 -36.56 -27.67 15.75
C LEU A 17 -37.90 -26.98 15.45
N PHE A 18 -37.90 -26.10 14.45
CA PHE A 18 -38.61 -26.31 13.16
C PHE A 18 -37.89 -25.47 12.07
N TYR A 19 -37.17 -26.12 11.12
CA TYR A 19 -37.48 -26.25 9.67
C TYR A 19 -36.89 -25.12 8.80
N SER A 20 -36.37 -25.32 7.58
CA SER A 20 -36.24 -26.49 6.70
C SER A 20 -35.27 -26.13 5.57
N CYS A 21 -34.55 -27.14 5.08
CA CYS A 21 -33.93 -27.18 3.76
C CYS A 21 -34.95 -26.89 2.64
N GLN A 22 -34.45 -26.35 1.52
CA GLN A 22 -34.93 -26.72 0.19
C GLN A 22 -33.76 -26.88 -0.78
N ASP A 23 -33.93 -27.89 -1.63
CA ASP A 23 -32.95 -28.62 -2.42
C ASP A 23 -32.49 -27.97 -3.73
N GLU A 24 -31.40 -28.57 -4.21
CA GLU A 24 -30.78 -28.54 -5.53
C GLU A 24 -31.75 -28.44 -6.72
N LYS A 25 -31.34 -27.66 -7.74
CA LYS A 25 -31.59 -27.99 -9.14
C LYS A 25 -30.30 -27.93 -9.95
N LYS A 26 -29.84 -29.12 -10.35
CA LYS A 26 -28.93 -29.33 -11.48
C LYS A 26 -29.57 -28.78 -12.76
N SER A 27 -28.83 -27.91 -13.46
CA SER A 27 -29.11 -27.55 -14.85
C SER A 27 -27.94 -27.98 -15.73
N LYS A 28 -28.33 -28.46 -16.92
CA LYS A 28 -27.57 -29.31 -17.84
C LYS A 28 -26.52 -28.51 -18.61
N HIS A 29 -25.44 -29.22 -18.97
CA HIS A 29 -24.57 -28.91 -20.08
C HIS A 29 -25.35 -28.45 -21.32
N LYS A 30 -25.00 -27.28 -21.84
CA LYS A 30 -25.25 -26.91 -23.23
C LYS A 30 -23.91 -26.57 -23.87
N LYS A 31 -23.47 -27.45 -24.79
CA LYS A 31 -22.44 -27.17 -25.78
C LYS A 31 -22.86 -25.93 -26.58
N THR A 32 -21.94 -25.00 -26.81
CA THR A 32 -22.07 -24.06 -27.92
C THR A 32 -20.69 -23.75 -28.48
N HIS A 33 -20.51 -24.23 -29.71
CA HIS A 33 -19.67 -23.75 -30.81
C HIS A 33 -18.39 -22.98 -30.49
N THR A 34 -17.28 -23.69 -30.75
CA THR A 34 -16.10 -23.15 -31.42
C THR A 34 -16.53 -22.36 -32.65
N ASN A 35 -16.28 -21.04 -32.64
CA ASN A 35 -16.12 -20.28 -33.87
C ASN A 35 -14.64 -19.95 -33.98
N GLU A 36 -14.08 -20.39 -35.10
CA GLU A 36 -12.85 -19.86 -35.69
C GLU A 36 -12.92 -18.33 -35.67
N ILE A 37 -11.89 -17.69 -35.11
CA ILE A 37 -11.55 -16.32 -35.45
C ILE A 37 -10.19 -16.38 -36.12
N ALA A 38 -10.19 -15.84 -37.32
CA ALA A 38 -9.13 -15.83 -38.29
C ALA A 38 -7.81 -15.34 -37.71
N THR A 39 -6.76 -16.06 -38.09
CA THR A 39 -5.38 -15.58 -38.19
C THR A 39 -5.39 -14.26 -38.95
N ILE A 40 -5.11 -13.16 -38.25
CA ILE A 40 -4.75 -11.90 -38.89
C ILE A 40 -3.23 -11.94 -39.01
N GLU A 41 -2.76 -11.99 -40.26
CA GLU A 41 -1.36 -11.84 -40.63
C GLU A 41 -0.82 -10.50 -40.12
N PRO A 42 0.40 -10.43 -39.56
CA PRO A 42 1.06 -9.16 -39.34
C PRO A 42 1.45 -8.57 -40.69
N VAL A 43 0.91 -7.40 -41.02
CA VAL A 43 1.41 -6.58 -42.12
C VAL A 43 2.77 -6.03 -41.67
N GLU A 44 3.82 -6.54 -42.30
CA GLU A 44 5.16 -5.93 -42.27
C GLU A 44 5.07 -4.57 -42.97
N GLU A 45 5.11 -3.49 -42.19
CA GLU A 45 5.34 -2.16 -42.72
C GLU A 45 6.85 -1.91 -42.70
N THR A 46 7.48 -2.19 -43.83
CA THR A 46 8.87 -1.83 -44.12
C THR A 46 8.98 -0.31 -44.23
N PHE A 47 9.62 0.32 -43.25
CA PHE A 47 10.12 1.69 -43.41
C PHE A 47 11.50 1.63 -44.09
N GLU A 48 11.55 2.04 -45.35
CA GLU A 48 12.78 2.33 -46.07
C GLU A 48 13.49 3.52 -45.41
N THR A 49 14.72 3.29 -44.95
CA THR A 49 15.64 4.33 -44.51
C THR A 49 16.54 4.73 -45.67
N ASP A 50 16.23 5.85 -46.32
CA ASP A 50 17.20 6.62 -47.10
C ASP A 50 17.54 7.88 -46.30
N VAL A 51 18.73 7.88 -45.68
CA VAL A 51 19.33 9.06 -45.05
C VAL A 51 20.42 9.57 -46.00
N GLU A 52 20.08 10.59 -46.78
CA GLU A 52 21.07 11.51 -47.34
C GLU A 52 21.51 12.48 -46.25
N VAL A 53 22.79 12.39 -45.89
CA VAL A 53 23.47 13.34 -45.00
C VAL A 53 23.69 14.64 -45.77
N THR A 54 23.02 15.71 -45.37
CA THR A 54 23.41 17.08 -45.73
C THR A 54 23.58 17.92 -44.48
N ASP A 55 24.84 18.27 -44.21
CA ASP A 55 25.25 19.23 -43.18
C ASP A 55 24.61 20.59 -43.45
N SER A 56 23.71 21.01 -42.57
CA SER A 56 23.31 22.42 -42.46
C SER A 56 23.19 22.79 -40.99
N ILE A 57 24.14 23.62 -40.56
CA ILE A 57 24.18 24.29 -39.27
C ILE A 57 23.01 25.28 -39.27
N ASN A 58 21.97 24.97 -38.49
CA ASN A 58 20.92 25.94 -38.16
C ASN A 58 21.05 26.33 -36.69
N GLU A 59 21.23 27.63 -36.49
CA GLU A 59 21.11 28.33 -35.21
C GLU A 59 19.80 27.92 -34.54
N THR A 60 19.93 27.46 -33.30
CA THR A 60 18.80 27.06 -32.46
C THR A 60 18.08 28.32 -32.02
N GLU A 61 17.01 28.69 -32.72
CA GLU A 61 15.99 29.57 -32.15
C GLU A 61 15.44 28.88 -30.91
N GLU A 62 15.60 29.53 -29.75
CA GLU A 62 14.85 29.21 -28.54
C GLU A 62 13.36 29.34 -28.87
N THR A 63 12.72 28.22 -29.18
CA THR A 63 11.27 28.09 -29.09
C THR A 63 10.91 28.33 -27.63
N THR A 64 10.45 29.54 -27.33
CA THR A 64 9.65 29.82 -26.13
C THR A 64 8.49 28.83 -26.11
N GLU A 65 8.56 27.82 -25.23
CA GLU A 65 7.40 27.02 -24.86
C GLU A 65 6.31 27.99 -24.41
N GLU A 66 5.23 28.11 -25.19
CA GLU A 66 4.05 28.86 -24.78
C GLU A 66 3.51 28.19 -23.51
N GLU A 67 3.58 28.91 -22.37
CA GLU A 67 2.96 28.46 -21.14
C GLU A 67 1.47 28.16 -21.43
N PRO A 68 0.97 26.95 -21.10
CA PRO A 68 -0.42 26.60 -21.38
C PRO A 68 -1.34 27.63 -20.71
N GLU A 69 -2.25 28.24 -21.48
CA GLU A 69 -3.21 29.20 -20.95
C GLU A 69 -4.04 28.55 -19.83
N GLY A 70 -3.84 29.01 -18.59
CA GLY A 70 -4.51 28.44 -17.43
C GLY A 70 -6.04 28.50 -17.52
N VAL A 71 -6.70 27.52 -16.90
CA VAL A 71 -8.17 27.34 -16.98
C VAL A 71 -8.86 27.98 -15.77
N VAL A 72 -9.93 28.74 -16.00
CA VAL A 72 -10.79 29.26 -14.92
C VAL A 72 -11.73 28.14 -14.47
N LEU A 73 -11.64 27.76 -13.19
CA LEU A 73 -12.46 26.70 -12.59
C LEU A 73 -13.83 27.22 -12.14
N GLU A 74 -14.81 26.31 -12.04
CA GLU A 74 -16.09 26.61 -11.41
C GLU A 74 -15.92 26.93 -9.92
N GLU A 75 -16.92 27.60 -9.32
CA GLU A 75 -16.80 28.11 -7.95
C GLU A 75 -16.50 27.01 -6.91
N ILE A 76 -17.17 25.85 -7.02
CA ILE A 76 -16.96 24.72 -6.10
C ILE A 76 -15.54 24.17 -6.23
N GLN A 77 -15.09 23.89 -7.46
CA GLN A 77 -13.72 23.42 -7.75
C GLN A 77 -12.67 24.42 -7.27
N SER A 78 -12.88 25.72 -7.52
CA SER A 78 -12.02 26.80 -7.07
C SER A 78 -11.91 26.85 -5.56
N ASN A 79 -13.04 26.75 -4.85
CA ASN A 79 -13.07 26.75 -3.39
C ASN A 79 -12.35 25.53 -2.80
N PHE A 80 -12.53 24.36 -3.42
CA PHE A 80 -11.82 23.14 -3.03
C PHE A 80 -10.31 23.27 -3.21
N LEU A 81 -9.81 23.69 -4.39
CA LEU A 81 -8.37 23.88 -4.59
C LEU A 81 -7.76 24.97 -3.68
N LYS A 82 -8.49 26.07 -3.44
CA LYS A 82 -8.08 27.11 -2.48
C LYS A 82 -7.94 26.54 -1.07
N LYS A 83 -8.82 25.64 -0.65
CA LYS A 83 -8.69 24.94 0.63
C LYS A 83 -7.42 24.10 0.66
N LEU A 84 -7.16 23.27 -0.35
CA LEU A 84 -5.97 22.42 -0.40
C LEU A 84 -4.67 23.23 -0.34
N ILE A 85 -4.58 24.33 -1.10
CA ILE A 85 -3.40 25.22 -1.05
C ILE A 85 -3.24 25.89 0.30
N LYS A 86 -4.35 26.29 0.94
CA LYS A 86 -4.29 26.87 2.28
C LYS A 86 -3.79 25.85 3.31
N GLU A 87 -4.15 24.59 3.16
CA GLU A 87 -3.63 23.48 3.99
C GLU A 87 -2.13 23.27 3.78
N GLU A 88 -1.64 23.33 2.53
CA GLU A 88 -0.20 23.25 2.20
C GLU A 88 0.61 24.42 2.76
N ILE A 89 0.08 25.64 2.64
CA ILE A 89 0.70 26.85 3.20
C ILE A 89 0.82 26.72 4.71
N GLY A 90 -0.27 26.32 5.40
CA GLY A 90 -0.30 26.22 6.86
C GLY A 90 0.17 27.52 7.52
N GLU A 91 1.28 27.45 8.27
CA GLU A 91 1.93 28.59 8.93
C GLU A 91 3.17 29.11 8.20
N GLN A 92 3.50 28.53 7.03
CA GLN A 92 4.71 28.85 6.28
C GLN A 92 4.58 30.21 5.57
N LYS A 93 5.72 30.89 5.41
CA LYS A 93 5.78 32.13 4.63
C LYS A 93 5.90 31.77 3.15
N TYR A 94 5.13 32.48 2.33
CA TYR A 94 5.19 32.41 0.87
C TYR A 94 5.31 33.85 0.33
N ASP A 95 5.88 34.00 -0.86
CA ASP A 95 6.03 35.28 -1.56
C ASP A 95 5.20 35.36 -2.85
N HIS A 96 4.73 34.22 -3.36
CA HIS A 96 3.83 34.15 -4.51
C HIS A 96 2.70 33.13 -4.30
N LEU A 97 1.48 33.52 -4.68
CA LEU A 97 0.27 32.69 -4.65
C LEU A 97 -0.59 33.02 -5.87
N GLN A 98 -0.86 32.03 -6.71
CA GLN A 98 -1.75 32.11 -7.86
C GLN A 98 -2.95 31.19 -7.67
N THR A 99 -4.16 31.76 -7.64
CA THR A 99 -5.42 31.02 -7.50
C THR A 99 -6.51 31.49 -8.45
N GLU A 100 -6.14 32.25 -9.50
CA GLU A 100 -7.09 32.76 -10.49
C GLU A 100 -7.39 31.73 -11.57
N LYS A 101 -6.39 30.96 -11.98
CA LYS A 101 -6.46 29.95 -13.05
C LYS A 101 -5.70 28.69 -12.64
N SER A 102 -6.22 27.51 -12.98
CA SER A 102 -5.54 26.22 -12.79
C SER A 102 -4.36 26.09 -13.76
N PRO A 103 -3.20 25.57 -13.34
CA PRO A 103 -2.88 25.08 -11.97
C PRO A 103 -2.87 26.20 -10.93
N TYR A 104 -3.47 25.97 -9.76
CA TYR A 104 -3.27 26.88 -8.64
C TYR A 104 -1.92 26.58 -8.00
N SER A 105 -1.15 27.60 -7.60
CA SER A 105 0.22 27.40 -7.15
C SER A 105 0.65 28.35 -6.04
N VAL A 106 1.64 27.92 -5.26
CA VAL A 106 2.28 28.71 -4.22
C VAL A 106 3.80 28.53 -4.27
N HIS A 107 4.55 29.62 -4.09
CA HIS A 107 6.01 29.61 -4.00
C HIS A 107 6.49 29.86 -2.57
N PHE A 108 7.44 29.05 -2.11
CA PHE A 108 8.06 29.14 -0.79
C PHE A 108 9.52 29.55 -0.93
N PRO A 109 9.88 30.80 -0.53
CA PRO A 109 11.24 31.28 -0.61
C PRO A 109 12.05 30.78 0.59
N VAL A 110 12.62 29.58 0.46
CA VAL A 110 13.57 29.02 1.43
C VAL A 110 14.99 29.29 0.93
N GLU A 111 15.84 29.87 1.79
CA GLU A 111 17.21 30.22 1.42
C GLU A 111 18.00 28.97 0.99
N GLY A 112 18.39 28.95 -0.28
CA GLY A 112 19.12 27.82 -0.89
C GLY A 112 18.26 26.62 -1.27
N ASP A 113 16.95 26.62 -1.01
CA ASP A 113 16.05 25.48 -1.26
C ASP A 113 14.60 25.91 -1.56
N SER A 114 14.43 26.99 -2.33
CA SER A 114 13.10 27.47 -2.70
C SER A 114 12.35 26.42 -3.53
N TYR A 115 11.06 26.30 -3.30
CA TYR A 115 10.23 25.37 -4.04
C TYR A 115 8.83 25.95 -4.31
N SER A 116 8.20 25.46 -5.36
CA SER A 116 6.80 25.76 -5.70
C SER A 116 5.98 24.48 -5.61
N VAL A 117 4.71 24.61 -5.23
CA VAL A 117 3.74 23.51 -5.25
C VAL A 117 2.56 23.95 -6.10
N SER A 118 2.10 23.07 -6.99
CA SER A 118 0.98 23.33 -7.90
C SER A 118 -0.09 22.25 -7.78
N TYR A 119 -1.35 22.64 -7.98
CA TYR A 119 -2.54 21.82 -7.83
C TYR A 119 -3.42 21.98 -9.07
N SER A 120 -3.75 20.85 -9.70
CA SER A 120 -4.70 20.80 -10.82
C SER A 120 -5.70 19.67 -10.62
N ILE A 121 -6.99 19.95 -10.78
CA ILE A 121 -7.99 18.88 -10.91
C ILE A 121 -7.82 18.25 -12.30
N VAL A 122 -7.57 16.95 -12.33
CA VAL A 122 -7.33 16.18 -13.57
C VAL A 122 -8.45 15.21 -13.90
N GLU A 123 -9.34 14.91 -12.96
CA GLU A 123 -10.57 14.14 -13.18
C GLU A 123 -11.62 14.48 -12.10
N GLU A 124 -12.89 14.45 -12.50
CA GLU A 124 -14.06 14.67 -11.65
C GLU A 124 -15.04 13.54 -11.84
N ARG A 125 -15.37 12.83 -10.75
CA ARG A 125 -16.26 11.67 -10.81
C ARG A 125 -16.82 11.32 -9.45
N ASP A 126 -18.03 10.80 -9.38
CA ASP A 126 -18.53 10.10 -8.20
C ASP A 126 -17.95 8.66 -8.16
N PHE A 127 -16.77 8.48 -7.55
CA PHE A 127 -16.08 7.19 -7.51
C PHE A 127 -16.74 6.22 -6.54
N ASN A 128 -17.30 6.71 -5.44
CA ASN A 128 -17.89 5.90 -4.37
C ASN A 128 -19.40 5.64 -4.53
N LYS A 129 -20.06 6.32 -5.48
CA LYS A 129 -21.48 6.26 -5.84
C LYS A 129 -22.42 6.80 -4.77
N ASP A 130 -22.00 7.80 -4.01
CA ASP A 130 -22.82 8.47 -2.99
C ASP A 130 -23.53 9.74 -3.49
N SER A 131 -23.42 10.04 -4.79
CA SER A 131 -23.94 11.24 -5.45
C SER A 131 -23.24 12.55 -5.08
N ILE A 132 -22.06 12.48 -4.46
CA ILE A 132 -21.14 13.60 -4.26
C ILE A 132 -20.02 13.48 -5.29
N MET A 133 -19.63 14.60 -5.90
CA MET A 133 -18.52 14.60 -6.86
C MET A 133 -17.20 14.45 -6.12
N ASP A 134 -16.38 13.48 -6.53
CA ASP A 134 -15.01 13.32 -6.05
C ASP A 134 -14.01 13.93 -7.04
N TYR A 135 -12.81 14.24 -6.55
CA TYR A 135 -11.77 14.88 -7.34
C TYR A 135 -10.51 14.03 -7.37
N VAL A 136 -9.85 13.98 -8.53
CA VAL A 136 -8.43 13.61 -8.60
C VAL A 136 -7.62 14.85 -8.88
N VAL A 137 -6.68 15.15 -8.00
CA VAL A 137 -5.81 16.32 -8.08
C VAL A 137 -4.38 15.85 -8.38
N ASP A 138 -3.80 16.36 -9.45
CA ASP A 138 -2.35 16.30 -9.66
C ASP A 138 -1.70 17.39 -8.81
N ILE A 139 -0.85 16.94 -7.88
CA ILE A 139 -0.06 17.80 -7.01
C ILE A 139 1.39 17.59 -7.39
N SER A 140 1.98 18.61 -8.00
CA SER A 140 3.38 18.63 -8.39
C SER A 140 4.13 19.67 -7.58
N SER A 141 5.42 19.44 -7.36
CA SER A 141 6.30 20.45 -6.82
C SER A 141 7.62 20.47 -7.53
N GLU A 142 8.17 21.67 -7.63
CA GLU A 142 9.43 21.95 -8.30
C GLU A 142 10.35 22.70 -7.35
N GLY A 143 11.65 22.46 -7.46
CA GLY A 143 12.67 23.05 -6.59
C GLY A 143 13.91 22.16 -6.53
N MET A 144 14.90 22.57 -5.72
CA MET A 144 16.12 21.80 -5.57
C MET A 144 15.80 20.40 -5.00
N LEU A 145 16.53 19.37 -5.46
CA LEU A 145 16.29 17.95 -5.12
C LEU A 145 14.88 17.40 -5.47
N GLY A 146 14.07 18.14 -6.25
CA GLY A 146 12.71 17.75 -6.62
C GLY A 146 11.61 18.59 -5.97
N GLY A 147 11.96 19.61 -5.18
CA GLY A 147 11.00 20.48 -4.49
C GLY A 147 10.89 20.14 -3.01
N ASN A 148 9.68 20.28 -2.45
CA ASN A 148 9.40 19.93 -1.05
C ASN A 148 9.85 18.47 -0.80
N ALA A 149 10.54 18.19 0.32
CA ALA A 149 10.94 16.84 0.70
C ALA A 149 9.80 15.80 0.70
N ASN A 150 8.54 16.27 0.71
CA ASN A 150 7.33 15.47 0.71
C ASN A 150 6.60 15.39 -0.64
N THR A 151 7.03 16.08 -1.70
CA THR A 151 6.31 16.10 -2.99
C THR A 151 7.30 16.26 -4.15
N ASN A 152 7.01 15.59 -5.27
CA ASN A 152 7.68 15.79 -6.55
C ASN A 152 6.57 15.75 -7.60
N GLN A 153 5.84 14.63 -7.68
CA GLN A 153 4.51 14.56 -8.29
C GLN A 153 3.66 13.46 -7.65
N ARG A 154 2.38 13.72 -7.41
CA ARG A 154 1.42 12.72 -6.93
C ARG A 154 0.02 13.02 -7.44
N TYR A 155 -0.73 11.95 -7.71
CA TYR A 155 -2.15 12.02 -8.04
C TYR A 155 -2.94 11.62 -6.79
N VAL A 156 -3.73 12.55 -6.25
CA VAL A 156 -4.48 12.34 -5.02
C VAL A 156 -5.97 12.30 -5.32
N TYR A 157 -6.58 11.15 -5.03
CA TYR A 157 -8.02 10.95 -5.04
C TYR A 157 -8.58 11.49 -3.74
N TYR A 158 -9.41 12.51 -3.81
CA TYR A 158 -10.16 13.04 -2.70
C TYR A 158 -11.60 12.55 -2.78
N ILE A 159 -11.95 11.60 -1.92
CA ILE A 159 -13.31 11.08 -1.80
C ILE A 159 -14.07 12.03 -0.89
N MET A 160 -15.05 12.72 -1.47
CA MET A 160 -15.68 13.88 -0.87
C MET A 160 -16.74 13.46 0.16
N LYS A 161 -16.93 14.32 1.16
CA LYS A 161 -17.98 14.22 2.17
C LYS A 161 -19.11 15.23 1.88
N ASP A 162 -18.71 16.37 1.34
CA ASP A 162 -19.56 17.45 0.85
C ASP A 162 -18.77 18.24 -0.21
N GLU A 163 -19.27 19.39 -0.66
CA GLU A 163 -18.67 20.19 -1.74
C GLU A 163 -17.24 20.70 -1.44
N ILE A 164 -16.81 20.72 -0.18
CA ILE A 164 -15.52 21.32 0.24
C ILE A 164 -14.69 20.34 1.08
N ASP A 165 -15.33 19.53 1.92
CA ASP A 165 -14.66 18.59 2.81
C ASP A 165 -14.55 17.21 2.20
N TYR A 166 -13.34 16.65 2.23
CA TYR A 166 -13.10 15.27 1.87
C TYR A 166 -13.15 14.36 3.09
N LYS A 167 -13.61 13.13 2.89
CA LYS A 167 -13.70 12.08 3.91
C LYS A 167 -12.45 11.19 3.90
N GLU A 168 -11.95 10.87 2.72
CA GLU A 168 -10.85 9.92 2.50
C GLU A 168 -9.94 10.47 1.40
N GLU A 169 -8.65 10.18 1.48
CA GLU A 169 -7.67 10.50 0.44
C GLU A 169 -6.84 9.27 0.07
N HIS A 170 -6.57 9.08 -1.22
CA HIS A 170 -5.73 8.00 -1.72
C HIS A 170 -4.71 8.53 -2.71
N THR A 171 -3.44 8.19 -2.51
CA THR A 171 -2.34 8.74 -3.31
C THR A 171 -1.76 7.67 -4.25
N VAL A 172 -1.58 8.05 -5.52
CA VAL A 172 -0.66 7.38 -6.45
C VAL A 172 0.56 8.27 -6.59
N LEU A 173 1.72 7.74 -6.21
CA LEU A 173 2.98 8.48 -6.32
C LEU A 173 3.40 8.55 -7.80
N GLY A 174 3.54 9.76 -8.34
CA GLY A 174 3.97 9.99 -9.71
C GLY A 174 5.48 9.97 -9.83
N TYR A 175 6.16 10.83 -9.09
CA TYR A 175 7.60 10.91 -9.04
C TYR A 175 8.02 11.30 -7.62
N ALA A 176 9.13 10.75 -7.12
CA ALA A 176 9.87 11.22 -5.95
C ALA A 176 11.32 10.71 -6.04
N PRO A 177 12.32 11.35 -5.41
CA PRO A 177 13.72 10.92 -5.55
C PRO A 177 13.96 9.49 -5.05
N PHE A 178 13.14 9.02 -4.10
CA PHE A 178 13.19 7.69 -3.51
C PHE A 178 11.99 6.81 -3.90
N SER A 179 11.17 7.21 -4.88
CA SER A 179 10.13 6.31 -5.40
C SER A 179 10.77 5.12 -6.12
N TYR A 180 10.07 3.99 -6.19
CA TYR A 180 10.50 2.87 -7.03
C TYR A 180 10.14 3.09 -8.50
N ASN A 181 9.06 3.81 -8.75
CA ASN A 181 8.52 4.01 -10.09
C ASN A 181 8.37 5.51 -10.38
N ILE A 182 8.45 5.86 -11.66
CA ILE A 182 8.13 7.18 -12.20
C ILE A 182 6.92 7.00 -13.12
N ILE A 183 5.91 7.85 -13.02
CA ILE A 183 4.81 7.92 -13.98
C ILE A 183 5.28 8.77 -15.17
N ASP A 184 5.43 8.13 -16.33
CA ASP A 184 5.85 8.79 -17.58
C ASP A 184 4.64 9.39 -18.32
N GLU A 185 3.49 8.70 -18.26
CA GLU A 185 2.24 9.14 -18.88
C GLU A 185 1.07 8.76 -17.97
N ALA A 186 0.07 9.64 -17.89
CA ALA A 186 -1.13 9.44 -17.09
C ALA A 186 -2.38 9.79 -17.89
N LYS A 187 -3.40 8.93 -17.81
CA LYS A 187 -4.70 9.19 -18.45
C LYS A 187 -5.84 8.56 -17.68
N PHE A 188 -6.94 9.30 -17.59
CA PHE A 188 -8.21 8.76 -17.13
C PHE A 188 -8.98 8.16 -18.31
N GLN A 189 -9.41 6.91 -18.16
CA GLN A 189 -10.24 6.21 -19.13
C GLN A 189 -11.39 5.54 -18.40
N TYR A 190 -12.58 6.14 -18.49
CA TYR A 190 -13.75 5.73 -17.72
C TYR A 190 -13.47 5.83 -16.20
N ASP A 191 -13.72 4.77 -15.44
CA ASP A 191 -13.51 4.68 -14.00
C ASP A 191 -12.06 4.31 -13.61
N LYS A 192 -11.11 4.41 -14.55
CA LYS A 192 -9.75 3.92 -14.38
C LYS A 192 -8.71 4.98 -14.66
N PHE A 193 -7.71 5.03 -13.78
CA PHE A 193 -6.50 5.80 -13.98
C PHE A 193 -5.41 4.90 -14.54
N LYS A 194 -5.09 5.08 -15.81
CA LYS A 194 -4.09 4.29 -16.51
C LYS A 194 -2.81 5.09 -16.62
N VAL A 195 -1.71 4.45 -16.31
CA VAL A 195 -0.40 5.08 -16.32
C VAL A 195 0.60 4.22 -17.08
N LYS A 196 1.56 4.85 -17.73
CA LYS A 196 2.83 4.21 -18.07
C LYS A 196 3.84 4.58 -16.99
N ILE A 197 4.57 3.59 -16.52
CA ILE A 197 5.60 3.77 -15.51
C ILE A 197 6.94 3.24 -15.98
N SER A 198 8.00 3.86 -15.49
CA SER A 198 9.38 3.41 -15.61
C SER A 198 10.00 3.17 -14.23
N GLN A 199 11.04 2.35 -14.18
CA GLN A 199 11.87 2.24 -12.97
C GLN A 199 12.51 3.58 -12.67
N ASN A 200 12.50 3.98 -11.39
CA ASN A 200 13.24 5.17 -10.98
C ASN A 200 14.75 4.88 -11.03
N PHE A 201 15.43 5.43 -12.03
CA PHE A 201 16.88 5.26 -12.24
C PHE A 201 17.72 5.61 -11.00
N ARG A 202 17.27 6.54 -10.15
CA ARG A 202 17.95 6.91 -8.89
C ARG A 202 17.91 5.79 -7.87
N THR A 203 16.79 5.09 -7.77
CA THR A 203 16.60 4.00 -6.82
C THR A 203 17.26 2.71 -7.31
N TYR A 204 17.17 2.42 -8.61
CA TYR A 204 17.72 1.20 -9.19
C TYR A 204 19.19 1.31 -9.61
N SER A 205 19.77 2.51 -9.57
CA SER A 205 21.18 2.75 -9.95
C SER A 205 21.54 2.21 -11.34
N THR A 206 20.61 2.28 -12.28
CA THR A 206 20.77 1.84 -13.67
C THR A 206 20.13 2.84 -14.63
N ASN A 207 20.75 3.04 -15.80
CA ASN A 207 20.19 3.84 -16.89
C ASN A 207 19.32 2.99 -17.83
N ASP A 208 19.46 1.66 -17.79
CA ASP A 208 18.60 0.73 -18.51
C ASP A 208 17.35 0.45 -17.66
N VAL A 209 16.40 1.38 -17.73
CA VAL A 209 15.17 1.35 -16.94
C VAL A 209 14.09 0.57 -17.67
N LYS A 210 13.43 -0.33 -16.94
CA LYS A 210 12.27 -1.06 -17.45
C LYS A 210 11.03 -0.19 -17.35
N SER A 211 10.10 -0.38 -18.29
CA SER A 211 8.79 0.28 -18.27
C SER A 211 7.64 -0.70 -18.40
N THR A 212 6.48 -0.31 -17.89
CA THR A 212 5.22 -1.07 -18.01
C THR A 212 4.00 -0.15 -17.97
N SER A 213 2.81 -0.71 -18.12
CA SER A 213 1.55 0.02 -17.91
C SER A 213 0.82 -0.53 -16.69
N LEU A 214 0.32 0.37 -15.86
CA LEU A 214 -0.56 0.05 -14.72
C LEU A 214 -1.94 0.68 -14.92
N SER A 215 -2.90 0.14 -14.18
CA SER A 215 -4.28 0.64 -14.18
C SER A 215 -4.79 0.62 -12.74
N PHE A 216 -5.32 1.75 -12.28
CA PHE A 216 -5.84 1.93 -10.93
C PHE A 216 -7.34 2.11 -10.96
N VAL A 217 -8.02 1.55 -9.96
CA VAL A 217 -9.47 1.62 -9.78
C VAL A 217 -9.82 1.84 -8.33
N TYR A 218 -10.73 2.79 -8.08
CA TYR A 218 -11.30 2.98 -6.75
C TYR A 218 -12.38 1.92 -6.49
N LYS A 219 -12.22 1.15 -5.42
CA LYS A 219 -13.12 0.04 -5.07
C LYS A 219 -13.03 -0.28 -3.58
N ASP A 220 -14.17 -0.62 -2.96
CA ASP A 220 -14.25 -1.08 -1.57
C ASP A 220 -13.55 -0.13 -0.55
N GLY A 221 -13.62 1.19 -0.80
CA GLY A 221 -13.00 2.21 0.05
C GLY A 221 -11.48 2.31 -0.09
N ASN A 222 -10.92 1.92 -1.24
CA ASN A 222 -9.49 2.07 -1.51
C ASN A 222 -9.17 2.17 -3.01
N LEU A 223 -7.95 2.61 -3.32
CA LEU A 223 -7.43 2.73 -4.68
C LEU A 223 -6.49 1.57 -5.02
N TYR A 224 -6.99 0.59 -5.78
CA TYR A 224 -6.23 -0.61 -6.12
C TYR A 224 -5.63 -0.53 -7.51
N GLU A 225 -4.38 -0.97 -7.65
CA GLU A 225 -3.86 -1.37 -8.95
C GLU A 225 -4.56 -2.68 -9.39
N GLU A 226 -5.10 -2.73 -10.60
CA GLU A 226 -6.03 -3.80 -11.03
C GLU A 226 -5.40 -5.20 -11.01
N SER A 227 -4.13 -5.30 -11.39
CA SER A 227 -3.42 -6.56 -11.43
C SER A 227 -3.19 -7.11 -10.01
N TYR A 228 -3.09 -6.26 -8.98
CA TYR A 228 -3.06 -6.66 -7.57
C TYR A 228 -4.29 -7.51 -7.22
N LEU A 229 -5.49 -7.01 -7.56
CA LEU A 229 -6.75 -7.69 -7.25
C LEU A 229 -6.84 -9.10 -7.87
N THR A 230 -6.24 -9.27 -9.04
CA THR A 230 -6.33 -10.50 -9.83
C THR A 230 -5.21 -11.49 -9.51
N TYR A 231 -3.99 -11.01 -9.30
CA TYR A 231 -2.79 -11.86 -9.28
C TYR A 231 -2.17 -12.04 -7.90
N CYS A 232 -2.46 -11.18 -6.92
CA CYS A 232 -1.84 -11.28 -5.59
C CYS A 232 -2.62 -12.20 -4.65
N LYS A 233 -1.89 -12.98 -3.85
CA LYS A 233 -2.49 -13.82 -2.78
C LYS A 233 -3.08 -12.97 -1.67
N MET A 234 -2.42 -11.87 -1.29
CA MET A 234 -2.92 -10.92 -0.30
C MET A 234 -4.30 -10.36 -0.68
N ALA A 235 -4.50 -10.02 -1.96
CA ALA A 235 -5.77 -9.55 -2.48
C ALA A 235 -6.91 -10.57 -2.29
N LYS A 236 -6.58 -11.86 -2.41
CA LYS A 236 -7.50 -13.01 -2.34
C LYS A 236 -7.76 -13.51 -0.92
N LEU A 237 -7.15 -12.93 0.11
CA LEU A 237 -7.47 -13.27 1.50
C LEU A 237 -8.92 -12.88 1.79
N GLN A 238 -9.73 -13.87 2.19
CA GLN A 238 -11.15 -13.67 2.48
C GLN A 238 -11.36 -12.76 3.68
N SER A 239 -10.67 -13.07 4.78
CA SER A 239 -10.69 -12.28 6.01
C SER A 239 -9.55 -11.26 5.94
N LYS A 240 -9.89 -10.03 5.58
CA LYS A 240 -8.98 -8.86 5.56
C LYS A 240 -8.64 -8.38 6.97
N THR A 241 -8.17 -9.29 7.81
CA THR A 241 -7.94 -9.10 9.25
C THR A 241 -6.80 -9.98 9.73
N ILE A 242 -6.05 -9.55 10.75
CA ILE A 242 -4.90 -10.30 11.29
C ILE A 242 -5.30 -11.11 12.52
N PHE A 243 -5.88 -10.41 13.50
CA PHE A 243 -6.47 -11.00 14.67
C PHE A 243 -7.79 -11.69 14.30
N LYS A 244 -8.13 -12.71 15.08
CA LYS A 244 -9.49 -13.27 15.06
C LYS A 244 -10.47 -12.20 15.53
N ASP A 245 -11.76 -12.44 15.34
CA ASP A 245 -12.79 -11.53 15.82
C ASP A 245 -12.77 -11.50 17.35
N LEU A 246 -12.10 -10.48 17.89
CA LEU A 246 -11.80 -10.30 19.30
C LEU A 246 -12.26 -8.90 19.70
N PRO A 247 -13.00 -8.76 20.82
CA PRO A 247 -13.51 -7.46 21.25
C PRO A 247 -12.39 -6.47 21.65
N ASP A 248 -11.20 -7.00 21.96
CA ASP A 248 -10.03 -6.22 22.36
C ASP A 248 -9.25 -5.64 21.14
N VAL A 249 -9.69 -5.89 19.90
CA VAL A 249 -9.12 -5.25 18.70
C VAL A 249 -9.70 -3.85 18.55
N SER A 250 -8.89 -2.85 18.91
CA SER A 250 -9.31 -1.45 19.05
C SER A 250 -9.22 -0.62 17.78
N LYS A 251 -8.39 -1.05 16.81
CA LYS A 251 -8.18 -0.33 15.54
C LYS A 251 -7.92 -1.35 14.44
N ARG A 252 -8.52 -1.12 13.27
CA ARG A 252 -8.25 -1.81 12.01
C ARG A 252 -8.15 -0.77 10.90
N VAL A 253 -7.06 -0.77 10.16
CA VAL A 253 -6.82 0.13 9.03
C VAL A 253 -6.39 -0.72 7.84
N ARG A 254 -6.91 -0.35 6.66
CA ARG A 254 -6.48 -0.89 5.37
C ARG A 254 -6.00 0.27 4.53
N SER A 255 -4.84 0.12 3.92
CA SER A 255 -4.26 1.14 3.04
C SER A 255 -3.50 0.46 1.90
N ILE A 256 -3.03 1.27 0.96
CA ILE A 256 -2.22 0.82 -0.16
C ILE A 256 -0.83 1.43 0.02
N GLU A 257 0.19 0.59 0.01
CA GLU A 257 1.58 1.02 0.04
C GLU A 257 1.92 1.72 -1.28
N TRP A 258 2.43 2.94 -1.18
CA TRP A 258 2.51 3.88 -2.30
C TRP A 258 3.58 3.55 -3.34
N HIS A 259 4.55 2.69 -3.03
CA HIS A 259 5.61 2.37 -3.96
C HIS A 259 5.36 1.10 -4.78
N ASN A 260 4.81 0.04 -4.18
CA ASN A 260 4.54 -1.25 -4.84
C ASN A 260 3.06 -1.47 -5.17
N TYR A 261 2.20 -0.56 -4.73
CA TYR A 261 0.75 -0.60 -4.93
C TYR A 261 0.15 -1.91 -4.41
N THR A 262 0.54 -2.29 -3.19
CA THR A 262 0.03 -3.49 -2.50
C THR A 262 -0.71 -3.11 -1.23
N GLU A 263 -1.76 -3.86 -0.89
CA GLU A 263 -2.51 -3.61 0.33
C GLU A 263 -1.69 -3.89 1.58
N THR A 264 -1.84 -3.03 2.57
CA THR A 264 -1.43 -3.28 3.95
C THR A 264 -2.66 -3.30 4.86
N ILE A 265 -2.61 -4.17 5.85
CA ILE A 265 -3.63 -4.29 6.90
C ILE A 265 -2.91 -4.05 8.21
N GLU A 266 -3.37 -3.08 8.98
CA GLU A 266 -2.83 -2.76 10.29
C GLU A 266 -3.92 -2.93 11.36
N GLU A 267 -3.60 -3.66 12.42
CA GLU A 267 -4.52 -3.87 13.53
C GLU A 267 -3.84 -3.59 14.87
N THR A 268 -4.59 -3.04 15.82
CA THR A 268 -4.11 -2.84 17.20
C THR A 268 -4.99 -3.62 18.18
N TYR A 269 -4.40 -4.62 18.81
CA TYR A 269 -4.99 -5.32 19.95
C TYR A 269 -4.60 -4.60 21.24
N LYS A 270 -5.58 -4.33 22.12
CA LYS A 270 -5.34 -3.67 23.40
C LYS A 270 -6.21 -4.28 24.50
N LYS A 271 -5.56 -4.83 25.53
CA LYS A 271 -6.21 -5.36 26.74
C LYS A 271 -5.42 -4.98 27.99
N GLY A 272 -6.01 -4.12 28.82
CA GLY A 272 -5.31 -3.53 29.97
C GLY A 272 -4.02 -2.84 29.53
N ASP A 273 -2.89 -3.24 30.13
CA ASP A 273 -1.56 -2.70 29.81
C ASP A 273 -0.89 -3.36 28.58
N THR A 274 -1.50 -4.41 28.00
CA THR A 274 -0.95 -5.08 26.82
C THR A 274 -1.47 -4.42 25.55
N MET A 275 -0.54 -3.97 24.70
CA MET A 275 -0.82 -3.47 23.37
C MET A 275 0.04 -4.24 22.37
N VAL A 276 -0.59 -4.70 21.28
CA VAL A 276 0.09 -5.36 20.17
C VAL A 276 -0.34 -4.68 18.88
N SER A 277 0.62 -4.07 18.19
CA SER A 277 0.43 -3.57 16.83
C SER A 277 0.79 -4.67 15.86
N ALA A 278 -0.06 -4.96 14.90
CA ALA A 278 0.16 -5.96 13.88
C ALA A 278 0.05 -5.33 12.49
N SER A 279 0.92 -5.74 11.56
CA SER A 279 0.84 -5.35 10.16
C SER A 279 1.01 -6.56 9.26
N LEU A 280 0.21 -6.61 8.20
CA LEU A 280 0.25 -7.63 7.16
C LEU A 280 0.25 -6.92 5.81
N GLY A 281 1.18 -7.27 4.93
CA GLY A 281 1.25 -6.71 3.58
C GLY A 281 1.87 -7.64 2.56
N GLY A 282 1.96 -7.15 1.32
CA GLY A 282 2.62 -7.80 0.20
C GLY A 282 1.66 -8.26 -0.91
N CYS A 283 2.19 -9.08 -1.82
CA CYS A 283 1.45 -9.62 -2.97
C CYS A 283 1.30 -11.15 -2.86
N ASP A 284 2.22 -11.92 -3.44
CA ASP A 284 2.32 -13.36 -3.21
C ASP A 284 3.11 -13.69 -1.95
N ASN A 285 4.24 -12.99 -1.78
CA ASN A 285 5.01 -13.02 -0.56
C ASN A 285 4.28 -12.17 0.45
N LEU A 286 3.93 -12.78 1.58
CA LEU A 286 3.22 -12.10 2.67
C LEU A 286 4.22 -11.75 3.75
N SER A 287 4.26 -10.49 4.16
CA SER A 287 5.05 -10.04 5.30
C SER A 287 4.11 -9.74 6.46
N LEU A 288 4.36 -10.39 7.59
CA LEU A 288 3.59 -10.27 8.81
C LEU A 288 4.50 -9.78 9.94
N SER A 289 4.09 -8.72 10.63
CA SER A 289 4.81 -8.20 11.78
C SER A 289 3.90 -8.02 12.99
N PHE A 290 4.45 -8.23 14.18
CA PHE A 290 3.80 -7.94 15.46
C PHE A 290 4.78 -7.23 16.38
N ASP A 291 4.37 -6.09 16.89
CA ASP A 291 5.16 -5.26 17.79
C ASP A 291 4.45 -5.12 19.13
N THR A 292 5.19 -5.29 20.22
CA THR A 292 4.70 -5.11 21.57
C THR A 292 5.81 -4.66 22.51
N GLU A 293 5.43 -4.00 23.60
CA GLU A 293 6.34 -3.55 24.64
C GLU A 293 5.96 -4.13 26.00
N TYR A 294 6.96 -4.58 26.75
CA TYR A 294 6.78 -4.99 28.15
C TYR A 294 7.58 -4.09 29.07
N LYS A 295 6.98 -3.71 30.21
CA LYS A 295 7.72 -3.13 31.34
C LYS A 295 8.52 -4.24 32.01
N VAL A 296 9.83 -4.04 32.17
CA VAL A 296 10.76 -5.06 32.64
C VAL A 296 11.73 -4.45 33.66
N ALA A 297 11.94 -5.15 34.77
CA ALA A 297 12.90 -4.73 35.78
C ALA A 297 14.33 -4.66 35.20
N LYS A 298 15.14 -3.70 35.65
CA LYS A 298 16.48 -3.43 35.08
C LYS A 298 17.38 -4.66 35.03
N ASN A 299 17.31 -5.54 36.03
CA ASN A 299 18.08 -6.80 36.10
C ASN A 299 17.62 -7.86 35.09
N LYS A 300 16.41 -7.75 34.53
CA LYS A 300 15.83 -8.66 33.54
C LYS A 300 16.01 -8.17 32.11
N MET A 301 16.49 -6.94 31.91
CA MET A 301 16.65 -6.33 30.58
C MET A 301 17.59 -7.11 29.67
N LYS A 302 18.66 -7.71 30.22
CA LYS A 302 19.65 -8.52 29.48
C LYS A 302 19.56 -10.02 29.78
N ASP A 303 18.54 -10.46 30.54
CA ASP A 303 18.38 -11.86 30.92
C ASP A 303 17.86 -12.67 29.72
N THR A 304 18.73 -13.53 29.18
CA THR A 304 18.45 -14.37 27.99
C THR A 304 17.32 -15.36 28.23
N LYS A 305 17.20 -15.90 29.46
CA LYS A 305 16.12 -16.82 29.83
C LYS A 305 14.79 -16.07 29.88
N PHE A 306 14.76 -14.91 30.52
CA PHE A 306 13.56 -14.06 30.57
C PHE A 306 13.09 -13.67 29.16
N ARG A 307 14.01 -13.22 28.31
CA ARG A 307 13.74 -12.88 26.91
C ARG A 307 13.14 -14.06 26.15
N LYS A 308 13.76 -15.24 26.23
CA LYS A 308 13.27 -16.46 25.57
C LYS A 308 11.88 -16.88 26.05
N GLU A 309 11.66 -16.92 27.36
CA GLU A 309 10.36 -17.30 27.93
C GLU A 309 9.26 -16.30 27.55
N THR A 310 9.58 -15.01 27.55
CA THR A 310 8.63 -13.94 27.18
C THR A 310 8.27 -14.01 25.69
N SER A 311 9.26 -14.19 24.82
CA SER A 311 9.02 -14.38 23.39
C SER A 311 8.14 -15.61 23.11
N LEU A 312 8.39 -16.74 23.76
CA LEU A 312 7.56 -17.94 23.57
C LEU A 312 6.13 -17.75 24.09
N LYS A 313 5.93 -17.03 25.20
CA LYS A 313 4.60 -16.64 25.67
C LYS A 313 3.89 -15.74 24.65
N PHE A 314 4.61 -14.77 24.07
CA PHE A 314 4.06 -13.89 23.05
C PHE A 314 3.67 -14.67 21.79
N LEU A 315 4.53 -15.56 21.28
CA LEU A 315 4.20 -16.42 20.14
C LEU A 315 2.99 -17.34 20.43
N ASN A 316 2.83 -17.83 21.66
CA ASN A 316 1.64 -18.59 22.05
C ASN A 316 0.37 -17.74 22.00
N PHE A 317 0.43 -16.51 22.51
CA PHE A 317 -0.67 -15.55 22.40
C PHE A 317 -1.02 -15.30 20.93
N LEU A 318 -0.04 -15.00 20.08
CA LEU A 318 -0.26 -14.73 18.66
C LEU A 318 -0.86 -15.95 17.95
N ALA A 319 -0.34 -17.16 18.19
CA ALA A 319 -0.86 -18.38 17.57
C ALA A 319 -2.32 -18.68 17.95
N ALA A 320 -2.72 -18.33 19.17
CA ALA A 320 -4.09 -18.53 19.64
C ALA A 320 -5.07 -17.47 19.10
N ASN A 321 -4.60 -16.23 18.93
CA ASN A 321 -5.46 -15.06 18.71
C ASN A 321 -5.43 -14.49 17.28
N THR A 322 -4.59 -15.03 16.40
CA THR A 322 -4.47 -14.58 15.00
C THR A 322 -4.92 -15.65 14.01
N GLN A 323 -5.16 -15.24 12.77
CA GLN A 323 -5.47 -16.15 11.66
C GLN A 323 -4.22 -16.87 11.12
N PHE A 324 -3.02 -16.43 11.51
CA PHE A 324 -1.73 -16.91 11.01
C PHE A 324 -1.06 -17.95 11.91
N SER A 325 -1.86 -18.69 12.68
CA SER A 325 -1.37 -19.68 13.65
C SER A 325 -0.37 -20.69 13.05
N LYS A 326 -0.55 -21.11 11.80
CA LYS A 326 0.38 -22.02 11.10
C LYS A 326 1.79 -21.43 11.00
N ALA A 327 1.90 -20.19 10.53
CA ALA A 327 3.18 -19.49 10.37
C ALA A 327 3.86 -19.26 11.73
N ILE A 328 3.09 -18.77 12.71
CA ILE A 328 3.58 -18.51 14.07
C ILE A 328 4.05 -19.81 14.75
N ASN A 329 3.36 -20.94 14.53
CA ASN A 329 3.76 -22.22 15.09
C ASN A 329 5.08 -22.75 14.49
N VAL A 330 5.41 -22.45 13.23
CA VAL A 330 6.72 -22.78 12.65
C VAL A 330 7.83 -22.10 13.44
N MET A 331 7.71 -20.79 13.63
CA MET A 331 8.65 -19.96 14.39
C MET A 331 8.74 -20.40 15.87
N LYS A 332 7.60 -20.64 16.51
CA LYS A 332 7.54 -21.13 17.90
C LYS A 332 8.31 -22.44 18.09
N ASN A 333 8.10 -23.40 17.19
CA ASN A 333 8.77 -24.70 17.25
C ASN A 333 10.28 -24.59 17.03
N TYR A 334 10.72 -23.64 16.20
CA TYR A 334 12.13 -23.33 16.00
C TYR A 334 12.77 -22.80 17.29
N TYR A 335 12.24 -21.71 17.85
CA TYR A 335 12.81 -21.07 19.04
C TYR A 335 12.59 -21.83 20.36
N ALA A 336 11.71 -22.83 20.38
CA ALA A 336 11.66 -23.78 21.49
C ALA A 336 13.02 -24.48 21.67
N LYS A 337 13.69 -24.83 20.56
CA LYS A 337 14.94 -25.61 20.54
C LYS A 337 16.19 -24.76 20.34
N LYS A 338 16.05 -23.57 19.76
CA LYS A 338 17.16 -22.67 19.41
C LYS A 338 17.21 -21.44 20.34
N PRO A 339 18.37 -20.77 20.47
CA PRO A 339 18.40 -19.44 21.09
C PRO A 339 17.60 -18.43 20.26
N ILE A 340 17.24 -17.31 20.89
CA ILE A 340 16.71 -16.14 20.19
C ILE A 340 17.88 -15.16 20.10
N ASP A 341 18.57 -15.19 18.98
CA ASP A 341 19.45 -14.16 18.48
C ASP A 341 18.65 -13.32 17.49
N ASP A 342 18.86 -12.00 17.45
CA ASP A 342 18.07 -11.07 16.61
C ASP A 342 18.27 -11.30 15.08
N GLU A 343 18.92 -12.41 14.71
CA GLU A 343 19.23 -12.84 13.35
C GLU A 343 17.98 -13.28 12.60
N TYR A 344 18.00 -13.02 11.28
CA TYR A 344 16.94 -13.45 10.38
C TYR A 344 17.12 -14.93 10.01
N VAL A 345 16.19 -15.77 10.47
CA VAL A 345 16.19 -17.19 10.14
C VAL A 345 15.61 -17.35 8.74
N LYS A 346 16.44 -17.78 7.81
CA LYS A 346 16.03 -18.01 6.42
C LYS A 346 15.45 -19.41 6.21
N THR A 347 14.38 -19.45 5.42
CA THR A 347 13.85 -20.62 4.72
C THR A 347 13.57 -21.86 5.58
N VAL A 348 12.85 -21.69 6.70
CA VAL A 348 12.32 -22.83 7.47
C VAL A 348 10.89 -23.13 7.04
N LYS A 349 10.72 -24.21 6.27
CA LYS A 349 9.41 -24.65 5.74
C LYS A 349 8.68 -23.59 4.89
N GLY A 350 9.43 -22.82 4.10
CA GLY A 350 8.88 -21.73 3.27
C GLY A 350 8.58 -20.44 4.03
N TYR A 351 9.08 -20.32 5.26
CA TYR A 351 8.99 -19.10 6.06
C TYR A 351 10.38 -18.56 6.37
N GLU A 352 10.47 -17.25 6.44
CA GLU A 352 11.59 -16.53 7.01
C GLU A 352 11.09 -15.72 8.19
N PHE A 353 11.88 -15.60 9.26
CA PHE A 353 11.39 -14.92 10.46
C PHE A 353 12.51 -14.50 11.41
N ARG A 354 12.20 -13.56 12.30
CA ARG A 354 12.99 -13.25 13.50
C ARG A 354 12.15 -12.69 14.63
N ILE A 355 12.66 -12.77 15.86
CA ILE A 355 12.25 -11.88 16.95
C ILE A 355 13.40 -10.90 17.20
N LEU A 356 13.14 -9.61 17.00
CA LEU A 356 14.06 -8.54 17.38
C LEU A 356 13.69 -8.03 18.77
N ILE A 357 14.62 -8.08 19.73
CA ILE A 357 14.41 -7.64 21.12
C ILE A 357 15.24 -6.40 21.42
N GLN A 358 14.60 -5.24 21.41
CA GLN A 358 15.28 -3.96 21.59
C GLN A 358 15.13 -3.42 23.01
N ASN A 359 16.25 -2.93 23.54
CA ASN A 359 16.32 -2.11 24.74
C ASN A 359 16.78 -0.71 24.32
N ASN A 360 15.86 0.20 24.04
CA ASN A 360 16.20 1.59 23.76
C ASN A 360 16.32 2.34 25.10
N GLU A 361 17.43 3.05 25.30
CA GLU A 361 17.72 3.85 26.51
C GLU A 361 16.63 4.88 26.80
N GLU A 362 16.00 5.43 25.76
CA GLU A 362 14.89 6.39 25.86
C GLU A 362 13.64 5.77 26.50
N ARG A 363 13.47 4.44 26.37
CA ARG A 363 12.25 3.73 26.77
C ARG A 363 12.28 3.21 28.20
N LYS A 364 13.27 3.63 29.02
CA LYS A 364 13.46 3.37 30.47
C LYS A 364 12.63 2.19 31.02
N ASN A 365 13.28 1.03 31.23
CA ASN A 365 12.66 -0.19 31.77
C ASN A 365 11.58 -0.81 30.88
N LYS A 366 11.69 -0.66 29.55
CA LYS A 366 10.84 -1.37 28.58
C LYS A 366 11.66 -2.16 27.58
N LEU A 367 11.21 -3.37 27.27
CA LEU A 367 11.71 -4.15 26.15
C LEU A 367 10.67 -4.19 25.03
N ARG A 368 11.08 -3.83 23.83
CA ARG A 368 10.29 -4.02 22.60
C ARG A 368 10.56 -5.40 22.05
N PHE A 369 9.49 -6.11 21.68
CA PHE A 369 9.54 -7.40 20.99
C PHE A 369 8.87 -7.24 19.64
N LEU A 370 9.66 -7.30 18.57
CA LEU A 370 9.19 -7.26 17.20
C LEU A 370 9.33 -8.64 16.57
N VAL A 371 8.20 -9.32 16.36
CA VAL A 371 8.10 -10.57 15.61
C VAL A 371 7.90 -10.23 14.14
N GLN A 372 8.75 -10.76 13.26
CA GLN A 372 8.60 -10.65 11.81
C GLN A 372 8.56 -12.04 11.21
N ILE A 373 7.63 -12.27 10.29
CA ILE A 373 7.44 -13.53 9.58
C ILE A 373 7.10 -13.21 8.13
N ASP A 374 7.96 -13.64 7.21
CA ASP A 374 7.67 -13.64 5.78
C ASP A 374 7.29 -15.05 5.33
N LYS A 375 6.23 -15.15 4.53
CA LYS A 375 5.88 -16.36 3.81
C LYS A 375 6.26 -16.17 2.35
N ILE A 376 7.30 -16.87 1.92
CA ILE A 376 7.82 -16.76 0.56
C ILE A 376 7.14 -17.80 -0.32
N ASP A 377 6.21 -17.33 -1.13
CA ASP A 377 5.42 -18.15 -2.05
C ASP A 377 5.86 -17.95 -3.52
N ASN A 378 6.51 -16.83 -3.83
CA ASN A 378 7.02 -16.48 -5.15
C ASN A 378 8.44 -15.90 -5.01
N PRO A 379 9.49 -16.70 -5.30
CA PRO A 379 10.87 -16.26 -5.16
C PRO A 379 11.26 -15.17 -6.18
N TYR A 380 10.42 -14.89 -7.18
CA TYR A 380 10.67 -13.87 -8.19
C TYR A 380 10.12 -12.50 -7.82
N GLN A 381 9.47 -12.35 -6.66
CA GLN A 381 8.95 -11.08 -6.14
C GLN A 381 9.68 -10.65 -4.87
N THR A 382 11.00 -10.54 -4.95
CA THR A 382 11.86 -10.07 -3.85
C THR A 382 12.26 -8.61 -3.99
N GLU A 383 12.14 -8.05 -5.20
CA GLU A 383 12.46 -6.66 -5.53
C GLU A 383 11.19 -5.89 -5.94
N ASN A 384 11.21 -4.58 -5.72
CA ASN A 384 10.03 -3.72 -5.86
C ASN A 384 9.43 -3.70 -7.28
N TRP A 385 10.27 -3.86 -8.31
CA TRP A 385 9.79 -3.83 -9.70
C TRP A 385 9.00 -5.09 -10.02
N GLU A 386 9.50 -6.25 -9.59
CA GLU A 386 8.85 -7.54 -9.74
C GLU A 386 7.58 -7.65 -8.88
N ILE A 387 7.58 -7.00 -7.71
CA ILE A 387 6.37 -6.86 -6.90
C ILE A 387 5.35 -6.03 -7.67
N THR A 388 5.72 -4.83 -8.14
CA THR A 388 4.85 -3.90 -8.90
C THR A 388 4.25 -4.57 -10.14
N THR A 389 5.07 -5.23 -10.95
CA THR A 389 4.68 -5.89 -12.21
C THR A 389 4.03 -7.27 -12.02
N ARG A 390 3.84 -7.71 -10.77
CA ARG A 390 3.27 -9.02 -10.42
C ARG A 390 4.02 -10.21 -11.03
N ASN A 391 5.34 -10.09 -11.21
CA ASN A 391 6.15 -11.09 -11.92
C ASN A 391 6.05 -12.48 -11.26
N LYS A 392 5.85 -13.52 -12.08
CA LYS A 392 5.73 -14.92 -11.64
C LYS A 392 6.83 -15.83 -12.22
N LYS A 393 7.71 -15.27 -13.05
CA LYS A 393 8.70 -16.03 -13.81
C LYS A 393 10.12 -15.57 -13.43
N PRO A 394 11.12 -16.47 -13.54
CA PRO A 394 12.52 -16.07 -13.39
C PRO A 394 12.85 -14.95 -14.40
N ARG A 395 13.79 -14.08 -14.03
CA ARG A 395 14.39 -13.15 -14.98
C ARG A 395 15.03 -14.00 -16.08
N VAL A 396 14.70 -13.73 -17.34
CA VAL A 396 15.54 -14.17 -18.45
C VAL A 396 16.79 -13.30 -18.32
N GLU A 397 17.90 -13.89 -17.87
CA GLU A 397 19.18 -13.20 -17.96
C GLU A 397 19.44 -13.00 -19.44
N GLU A 398 19.42 -11.75 -19.91
CA GLU A 398 19.98 -11.44 -21.21
C GLU A 398 21.48 -11.70 -21.08
N GLU A 399 21.96 -12.72 -21.81
CA GLU A 399 23.39 -13.03 -21.89
C GLU A 399 24.09 -11.78 -22.44
N TYR A 400 24.88 -11.12 -21.59
CA TYR A 400 25.75 -9.99 -21.96
C TYR A 400 27.01 -10.47 -22.70
#